data_AF-A0A090WWK8-F1
#
_entry.id   AF-A0A090WWK8-F1
#
_cell.length_a   1.000
_cell.length_b   1.000
_cell.length_c   1.000
_cell.angle_alpha   90.00
_cell.angle_beta   90.00
_cell.angle_gamma   90.00
#
_symmetry.space_group_name_H-M   'P 1'
#
loop_
_entity.id
_entity.type
_entity.pdbx_description
1 polymer ?
#
loop_
_entity_poly.entity_id
_entity_poly.type
_entity_poly.pdbx_seq_one_letter_code
_entity_poly.pdbx_strand_id
1 'polypeptide(L)'
;MIWEKLNEASCDAVTNQDCANESDSCTWNQVQTGPNFDADTAGQYRLTLNYAGGCFSQYYFNVYENILEPNVSSRDIYCNTAGEIVVGGVPSGYEYSIDGTNYQDSNVFSVTTADIYTVYIRQVGVSPNPMYFYSTRCTN
;
A
#
# COMPACT_ATOMS: atom_id res chain seq x y z
N MET A 1 10.23 -27.10 8.60
CA MET A 1 9.43 -25.87 8.40
C MET A 1 9.91 -25.23 7.13
N ILE A 2 9.02 -25.06 6.16
CA ILE A 2 9.32 -24.53 4.84
C ILE A 2 8.36 -23.38 4.59
N TRP A 3 8.90 -22.22 4.24
CA TRP A 3 8.16 -21.03 3.86
C TRP A 3 8.13 -20.93 2.35
N GLU A 4 6.97 -20.73 1.77
CA GLU A 4 6.78 -20.69 0.33
C GLU A 4 5.92 -19.48 -0.07
N LYS A 5 6.22 -18.88 -1.22
CA LYS A 5 5.46 -17.80 -1.83
C LYS A 5 4.77 -18.31 -3.10
N LEU A 6 3.50 -17.95 -3.27
CA LEU A 6 2.72 -18.34 -4.43
C LEU A 6 3.27 -17.69 -5.70
N ASN A 7 3.38 -18.47 -6.77
CA ASN A 7 3.47 -17.91 -8.12
C ASN A 7 2.05 -17.63 -8.61
N GLU A 8 1.58 -16.38 -8.52
CA GLU A 8 0.21 -16.01 -8.88
C GLU A 8 -0.14 -16.22 -10.37
N ALA A 9 0.86 -16.36 -11.24
CA ALA A 9 0.65 -16.69 -12.65
C ALA A 9 0.47 -18.21 -12.90
N SER A 10 0.65 -19.04 -11.88
CA SER A 10 0.61 -20.50 -12.03
C SER A 10 -0.80 -21.12 -11.98
N CYS A 11 -1.78 -20.37 -11.49
CA CYS A 11 -3.14 -20.85 -11.29
C CYS A 11 -4.14 -19.68 -11.31
N ASP A 12 -5.42 -20.00 -11.40
CA ASP A 12 -6.47 -18.99 -11.37
C ASP A 12 -6.56 -18.31 -9.99
N ALA A 13 -6.84 -17.01 -10.00
CA ALA A 13 -7.03 -16.23 -8.79
C ALA A 13 -8.30 -16.66 -8.03
N VAL A 14 -8.23 -16.64 -6.70
CA VAL A 14 -9.39 -16.90 -5.83
C VAL A 14 -10.38 -15.74 -5.87
N THR A 15 -11.67 -16.04 -5.70
CA THR A 15 -12.72 -15.02 -5.61
C THR A 15 -12.69 -14.25 -4.30
N ASN A 16 -12.23 -14.88 -3.21
CA ASN A 16 -12.04 -14.22 -1.92
C ASN A 16 -10.59 -13.78 -1.77
N GLN A 17 -10.32 -12.48 -1.95
CA GLN A 17 -8.98 -11.91 -1.85
C GLN A 17 -8.47 -11.78 -0.41
N ASP A 18 -9.33 -11.95 0.62
CA ASP A 18 -8.91 -11.92 2.02
C ASP A 18 -8.19 -13.22 2.44
N CYS A 19 -8.34 -14.28 1.64
CA CYS A 19 -7.71 -15.57 1.86
C CYS A 19 -6.66 -15.87 0.78
N ALA A 20 -5.60 -16.56 1.17
CA ALA A 20 -4.63 -17.09 0.21
C ALA A 20 -5.23 -18.24 -0.60
N ASN A 21 -4.71 -18.47 -1.79
CA ASN A 21 -5.11 -19.56 -2.66
C ASN A 21 -4.69 -20.91 -2.05
N GLU A 22 -5.59 -21.90 -2.02
CA GLU A 22 -5.31 -23.24 -1.48
C GLU A 22 -5.35 -24.32 -2.57
N SER A 23 -5.47 -23.93 -3.85
CA SER A 23 -5.60 -24.86 -4.96
C SER A 23 -4.32 -25.67 -5.19
N ASP A 24 -4.47 -26.99 -5.36
CA ASP A 24 -3.38 -27.91 -5.68
C ASP A 24 -2.73 -27.66 -7.05
N SER A 25 -3.40 -26.90 -7.92
CA SER A 25 -2.85 -26.50 -9.23
C SER A 25 -1.79 -25.38 -9.13
N CYS A 26 -1.74 -24.69 -7.99
CA CYS A 26 -0.83 -23.57 -7.78
C CYS A 26 0.60 -24.03 -7.51
N THR A 27 1.55 -23.33 -8.12
CA THR A 27 2.98 -23.52 -7.86
C THR A 27 3.43 -22.61 -6.72
N TRP A 28 4.02 -23.23 -5.70
CA TRP A 28 4.57 -22.55 -4.53
C TRP A 28 6.08 -22.63 -4.56
N ASN A 29 6.73 -21.47 -4.55
CA ASN A 29 8.18 -21.38 -4.58
C ASN A 29 8.71 -21.26 -3.16
N GLN A 30 9.59 -22.18 -2.76
CA GLN A 30 10.27 -22.09 -1.46
C GLN A 30 11.10 -20.80 -1.39
N VAL A 31 10.84 -19.99 -0.37
CA VAL A 31 11.57 -18.75 -0.09
C VAL A 31 12.53 -18.88 1.10
N GLN A 32 12.18 -19.69 2.10
CA GLN A 32 13.04 -19.91 3.28
C GLN A 32 12.73 -21.24 3.97
N THR A 33 13.67 -21.73 4.77
CA THR A 33 13.46 -22.81 5.75
C THR A 33 13.86 -22.35 7.13
N GLY A 34 13.20 -22.85 8.16
CA GLY A 34 13.53 -22.55 9.55
C GLY A 34 12.33 -22.09 10.37
N PRO A 35 12.55 -21.81 11.66
CA PRO A 35 11.47 -21.46 12.58
C PRO A 35 10.89 -20.06 12.35
N ASN A 36 11.68 -19.14 11.77
CA ASN A 36 11.29 -17.76 11.54
C ASN A 36 11.50 -17.40 10.06
N PHE A 37 10.68 -16.48 9.58
CA PHE A 37 10.77 -15.85 8.25
C PHE A 37 10.20 -14.43 8.33
N ASP A 38 10.96 -13.46 7.84
CA ASP A 38 10.51 -12.07 7.73
C ASP A 38 9.86 -11.89 6.36
N ALA A 39 8.52 -11.83 6.32
CA ALA A 39 7.77 -11.61 5.10
C ALA A 39 7.61 -10.10 4.84
N ASP A 40 8.62 -9.50 4.21
CA ASP A 40 8.70 -8.06 3.96
C ASP A 40 8.03 -7.59 2.66
N THR A 41 7.67 -8.54 1.78
CA THR A 41 7.10 -8.25 0.47
C THR A 41 5.66 -8.73 0.41
N ALA A 42 4.75 -7.89 -0.10
CA ALA A 42 3.36 -8.30 -0.33
C ALA A 42 3.23 -9.57 -1.19
N GLY A 43 2.18 -10.35 -0.95
CA GLY A 43 1.84 -11.55 -1.72
C GLY A 43 1.21 -12.65 -0.86
N GLN A 44 0.96 -13.80 -1.48
CA GLN A 44 0.36 -14.95 -0.81
C GLN A 44 1.44 -15.95 -0.39
N TYR A 45 1.38 -16.40 0.86
CA TYR A 45 2.39 -17.25 1.48
C TYR A 45 1.75 -18.50 2.07
N ARG A 46 2.55 -19.57 2.16
CA ARG A 46 2.22 -20.74 2.98
C ARG A 46 3.39 -21.20 3.81
N LEU A 47 3.07 -21.77 4.98
CA LEU A 47 4.00 -22.45 5.87
C LEU A 47 3.71 -23.94 5.88
N THR A 48 4.69 -24.75 5.47
CA THR A 48 4.63 -26.20 5.51
C THR A 48 5.42 -26.75 6.72
N LEU A 49 4.71 -27.40 7.64
CA LEU A 49 5.27 -28.09 8.81
C LEU A 49 5.36 -29.59 8.52
N ASN A 50 6.56 -30.11 8.31
CA ASN A 50 6.80 -31.55 8.13
C ASN A 50 7.04 -32.23 9.49
N TYR A 51 6.37 -33.36 9.71
CA TYR A 51 6.51 -34.18 10.91
C TYR A 51 7.21 -35.50 10.60
N ALA A 52 7.75 -36.15 11.65
CA ALA A 52 8.27 -37.50 11.53
C ALA A 52 7.15 -38.46 11.06
N GLY A 53 7.46 -39.34 10.10
CA GLY A 53 6.46 -40.23 9.49
C GLY A 53 5.83 -39.71 8.19
N GLY A 54 6.27 -38.55 7.67
CA GLY A 54 5.90 -38.06 6.33
C GLY A 54 4.61 -37.24 6.26
N CYS A 55 3.90 -37.08 7.38
CA CYS A 55 2.76 -36.16 7.48
C CYS A 55 3.23 -34.71 7.44
N PHE A 56 2.36 -33.82 6.96
CA PHE A 56 2.61 -32.38 6.98
C PHE A 56 1.32 -31.60 7.27
N SER A 57 1.47 -30.37 7.78
CA SER A 57 0.41 -29.38 7.92
C SER A 57 0.77 -28.14 7.11
N GLN A 58 -0.22 -27.51 6.47
CA GLN A 58 -0.04 -26.27 5.71
C GLN A 58 -0.91 -25.16 6.27
N TYR A 59 -0.36 -23.96 6.33
CA TYR A 59 -1.06 -22.74 6.73
C TYR A 59 -0.89 -21.70 5.64
N TYR A 60 -2.01 -21.13 5.16
CA TYR A 60 -2.06 -20.18 4.07
C TYR A 60 -2.40 -18.79 4.62
N PHE A 61 -1.71 -17.75 4.17
CA PHE A 61 -1.95 -16.38 4.60
C PHE A 61 -1.50 -15.37 3.55
N ASN A 62 -2.13 -14.20 3.57
CA ASN A 62 -1.75 -13.07 2.74
C ASN A 62 -0.87 -12.11 3.55
N VAL A 63 0.18 -11.60 2.91
CA VAL A 63 0.98 -10.50 3.42
C VAL A 63 0.64 -9.28 2.61
N TYR A 64 0.20 -8.23 3.30
CA TYR A 64 -0.13 -6.96 2.70
C TYR A 64 0.96 -5.96 3.09
N GLU A 65 1.37 -5.16 2.13
CA GLU A 65 2.29 -4.06 2.34
C GLU A 65 1.55 -2.76 2.09
N ASN A 66 1.64 -1.82 3.02
CA ASN A 66 1.18 -0.47 2.78
C ASN A 66 2.33 0.31 2.14
N ILE A 67 2.43 0.25 0.81
CA ILE A 67 3.42 1.02 0.01
C ILE A 67 3.11 2.53 -0.04
N LEU A 68 2.25 3.03 0.86
CA LEU A 68 1.93 4.44 0.96
C LEU A 68 3.02 5.14 1.78
N GLU A 69 4.00 5.71 1.09
CA GLU A 69 5.01 6.62 1.66
C GLU A 69 4.88 8.03 1.08
N PRO A 70 3.83 8.79 1.46
CA PRO A 70 3.60 10.10 0.90
C PRO A 70 4.69 11.08 1.29
N ASN A 71 5.08 11.92 0.33
CA ASN A 71 5.91 13.08 0.56
C ASN A 71 5.19 14.33 0.02
N VAL A 72 5.42 15.47 0.66
CA VAL A 72 4.85 16.75 0.21
C VAL A 72 5.98 17.72 -0.06
N SER A 73 5.97 18.32 -1.24
CA SER A 73 6.84 19.44 -1.59
C SER A 73 6.00 20.67 -1.89
N SER A 74 6.48 21.84 -1.47
CA SER A 74 5.84 23.11 -1.78
C SER A 74 6.77 24.04 -2.56
N ARG A 75 6.14 24.91 -3.35
CA ARG A 75 6.74 26.11 -3.93
C ARG A 75 6.01 27.31 -3.37
N ASP A 76 6.77 28.27 -2.87
CA ASP A 76 6.25 29.53 -2.34
C ASP A 76 5.56 30.38 -3.41
N ILE A 77 4.74 31.30 -2.93
CA ILE A 77 4.11 32.34 -3.76
C ILE A 77 5.21 33.34 -4.13
N TYR A 78 5.33 33.70 -5.40
CA TYR A 78 6.31 34.71 -5.81
C TYR A 78 5.72 35.63 -6.87
N CYS A 79 5.80 36.94 -6.61
CA CYS A 79 5.23 37.98 -7.46
C CYS A 79 3.74 37.73 -7.78
N ASN A 80 3.43 37.38 -9.03
CA ASN A 80 2.08 37.09 -9.51
C ASN A 80 1.84 35.59 -9.73
N THR A 81 2.78 34.74 -9.32
CA THR A 81 2.68 33.28 -9.48
C THR A 81 2.16 32.68 -8.18
N ALA A 82 1.09 31.90 -8.28
CA ALA A 82 0.56 31.14 -7.17
C ALA A 82 1.60 30.14 -6.64
N GLY A 83 1.55 29.90 -5.33
CA GLY A 83 2.27 28.82 -4.69
C GLY A 83 1.71 27.49 -5.16
N GLU A 84 2.49 26.43 -4.93
CA GLU A 84 2.12 25.09 -5.38
C GLU A 84 2.45 24.09 -4.29
N ILE A 85 1.55 23.12 -4.11
CA ILE A 85 1.77 21.96 -3.25
C ILE A 85 1.65 20.73 -4.13
N VAL A 86 2.67 19.87 -4.10
CA VAL A 86 2.70 18.63 -4.86
C VAL A 86 2.85 17.47 -3.88
N VAL A 87 1.97 16.48 -4.01
CA VAL A 87 1.99 15.24 -3.25
C VAL A 87 2.66 14.15 -4.08
N GLY A 88 3.75 13.57 -3.59
CA GLY A 88 4.45 12.44 -4.19
C GLY A 88 4.34 11.18 -3.34
N GLY A 89 4.87 10.06 -3.83
CA GLY A 89 4.96 8.80 -3.07
C GLY A 89 3.61 8.11 -2.81
N VAL A 90 2.57 8.51 -3.56
CA VAL A 90 1.21 7.93 -3.45
C VAL A 90 0.91 7.11 -4.71
N PRO A 91 0.60 5.81 -4.59
CA PRO A 91 0.19 4.97 -5.71
C PRO A 91 -1.12 5.42 -6.38
N SER A 92 -1.46 4.83 -7.52
CA SER A 92 -2.77 5.03 -8.14
C SER A 92 -3.91 4.52 -7.24
N GLY A 93 -5.10 5.10 -7.36
CA GLY A 93 -6.29 4.72 -6.57
C GLY A 93 -6.52 5.56 -5.32
N TYR A 94 -5.82 6.69 -5.21
CA TYR A 94 -5.98 7.67 -4.14
C TYR A 94 -6.41 9.03 -4.70
N GLU A 95 -7.11 9.79 -3.86
CA GLU A 95 -7.51 11.17 -4.10
C GLU A 95 -7.00 12.08 -2.96
N TYR A 96 -6.85 13.35 -3.27
CA TYR A 96 -6.13 14.33 -2.44
C TYR A 96 -7.02 15.50 -2.08
N SER A 97 -6.83 16.08 -0.90
CA SER A 97 -7.51 17.29 -0.46
C SER A 97 -6.60 18.20 0.35
N ILE A 98 -6.83 19.51 0.33
CA ILE A 98 -6.19 20.48 1.22
C ILE A 98 -7.14 21.07 2.28
N ASP A 99 -8.41 20.66 2.26
CA ASP A 99 -9.46 21.13 3.17
C ASP A 99 -10.19 19.98 3.92
N GLY A 100 -9.78 18.73 3.65
CA GLY A 100 -10.33 17.52 4.24
C GLY A 100 -11.74 17.15 3.75
N THR A 101 -12.33 17.94 2.86
CA THR A 101 -13.73 17.82 2.43
C THR A 101 -13.86 17.63 0.92
N ASN A 102 -13.20 18.47 0.13
CA ASN A 102 -13.18 18.42 -1.32
C ASN A 102 -11.94 17.67 -1.78
N TYR A 103 -12.14 16.52 -2.42
CA TYR A 103 -11.08 15.67 -2.93
C TYR A 103 -10.99 15.73 -4.45
N GLN A 104 -9.77 15.62 -4.97
CA GLN A 104 -9.46 15.65 -6.39
C GLN A 104 -8.46 14.54 -6.73
N ASP A 105 -8.49 14.07 -7.97
CA ASP A 105 -7.54 13.05 -8.47
C ASP A 105 -6.12 13.63 -8.66
N SER A 106 -6.02 14.94 -8.93
CA SER A 106 -4.74 15.62 -9.11
C SER A 106 -3.99 15.76 -7.78
N ASN A 107 -2.72 15.38 -7.77
CA ASN A 107 -1.79 15.54 -6.65
C ASN A 107 -1.18 16.94 -6.55
N VAL A 108 -1.57 17.86 -7.43
CA VAL A 108 -1.07 19.25 -7.48
C VAL A 108 -2.17 20.22 -7.04
N PHE A 109 -1.83 21.10 -6.11
CA PHE A 109 -2.67 22.18 -5.62
C PHE A 109 -2.03 23.53 -5.88
N SER A 110 -2.79 24.46 -6.46
CA SER A 110 -2.41 25.85 -6.59
C SER A 110 -2.95 26.63 -5.39
N VAL A 111 -2.08 27.34 -4.66
CA VAL A 111 -2.45 28.13 -3.48
C VAL A 111 -2.12 29.60 -3.68
N THR A 112 -3.06 30.48 -3.35
CA THR A 112 -2.92 31.95 -3.54
C THR A 112 -2.73 32.70 -2.23
N THR A 113 -2.71 31.99 -1.10
CA THR A 113 -2.55 32.56 0.24
C THR A 113 -1.39 31.89 0.93
N ALA A 114 -0.53 32.66 1.59
CA ALA A 114 0.55 32.13 2.41
C ALA A 114 -0.06 31.54 3.70
N ASP A 115 0.12 30.24 3.91
CA ASP A 115 -0.37 29.52 5.08
C ASP A 115 0.38 28.19 5.27
N ILE A 116 0.09 27.51 6.37
CA ILE A 116 0.41 26.11 6.58
C ILE A 116 -0.79 25.28 6.13
N TYR A 117 -0.60 24.48 5.11
CA TYR A 117 -1.62 23.61 4.54
C TYR A 117 -1.48 22.20 5.07
N THR A 118 -2.61 21.59 5.43
CA THR A 118 -2.71 20.16 5.70
C THR A 118 -3.23 19.47 4.46
N VAL A 119 -2.45 18.54 3.92
CA VAL A 119 -2.84 17.67 2.81
C VAL A 119 -3.44 16.40 3.38
N TYR A 120 -4.59 15.98 2.86
CA TYR A 120 -5.29 14.75 3.18
C TYR A 120 -5.23 13.80 1.99
N ILE A 121 -4.98 12.52 2.24
CA ILE A 121 -4.90 11.47 1.23
C ILE A 121 -5.84 10.35 1.64
N ARG A 122 -6.67 9.87 0.70
CA ARG A 122 -7.61 8.76 0.93
C ARG A 122 -7.74 7.86 -0.30
N GLN A 123 -8.03 6.57 -0.10
CA GLN A 123 -8.34 5.65 -1.20
C GLN A 123 -9.71 5.92 -1.83
N VAL A 124 -9.80 5.86 -3.16
CA VAL A 124 -11.08 6.01 -3.87
C VAL A 124 -11.95 4.78 -3.64
N GLY A 125 -13.20 4.99 -3.20
CA GLY A 125 -14.20 3.92 -3.06
C GLY A 125 -14.05 2.99 -1.85
N VAL A 126 -13.15 3.29 -0.91
CA VAL A 126 -12.91 2.47 0.30
C VAL A 126 -13.46 3.16 1.56
N SER A 127 -14.21 2.41 2.37
CA SER A 127 -14.76 2.87 3.66
C SER A 127 -14.71 1.76 4.73
N PRO A 128 -14.20 2.03 5.95
CA PRO A 128 -13.62 3.30 6.40
C PRO A 128 -12.24 3.53 5.79
N ASN A 129 -11.91 4.79 5.50
CA ASN A 129 -10.64 5.15 4.90
C ASN A 129 -9.64 5.54 5.99
N PRO A 130 -8.47 4.87 6.10
CA PRO A 130 -7.39 5.37 6.95
C PRO A 130 -6.91 6.72 6.39
N MET A 131 -7.15 7.79 7.14
CA MET A 131 -6.80 9.16 6.73
C MET A 131 -5.33 9.45 7.04
N TYR A 132 -4.55 9.79 6.02
CA TYR A 132 -3.16 10.24 6.17
C TYR A 132 -3.08 11.75 5.98
N PHE A 133 -2.30 12.43 6.82
CA PHE A 133 -2.14 13.89 6.76
C PHE A 133 -0.69 14.35 6.81
N TYR A 134 -0.39 15.40 6.06
CA TYR A 134 0.93 16.04 5.97
C TYR A 134 0.77 17.54 6.07
N SER A 135 1.67 18.21 6.77
CA SER A 135 1.71 19.67 6.80
C SER A 135 2.84 20.19 5.93
N THR A 136 2.54 21.21 5.14
CA THR A 136 3.55 21.97 4.41
C THR A 136 3.27 23.46 4.56
N ARG A 137 4.33 24.26 4.46
CA ARG A 137 4.24 25.71 4.54
C ARG A 137 4.45 26.31 3.16
N CYS A 138 3.60 27.26 2.80
CA CYS A 138 3.80 28.15 1.67
C CYS A 138 3.92 29.58 2.20
N THR A 139 5.02 30.24 1.88
CA THR A 139 5.29 31.64 2.22
C THR A 139 5.24 32.56 1.00
N ASN A 140 5.34 33.88 1.24
CA ASN A 140 5.50 34.92 0.21
C ASN A 140 6.97 35.30 0.05
#